data_AF-A0A183LNG5-F1
#
_entry.id   AF-A0A183LNG5-F1
#
_cell.length_a   1.000
_cell.length_b   1.000
_cell.length_c   1.000
_cell.angle_alpha   90.00
_cell.angle_beta   90.00
_cell.angle_gamma   90.00
#
_symmetry.space_group_name_H-M   'P 1'
#
loop_
_entity.id
_entity.type
_entity.pdbx_description
1 polymer ?
#
loop_
_entity_poly.entity_id
_entity_poly.type
_entity_poly.pdbx_seq_one_letter_code
_entity_poly.pdbx_strand_id
1 'polypeptide(L)' 'MKQLYDRTEKLAEKYSKRERSVKDKEGRQITEIQEQWNRWVEYFEELLNRPAPMNLPDIEAAHTDHC' A
#
# COMPACT_ATOMS: atom_id res chain seq x y z
N MET A 1 20.54 4.25 -24.53
CA MET A 1 19.95 5.13 -23.51
C MET A 1 18.51 5.53 -23.81
N LYS A 2 18.18 6.00 -25.03
CA LYS A 2 16.83 6.46 -25.37
C LYS A 2 15.72 5.39 -25.22
N GLN A 3 16.00 4.15 -25.64
CA GLN A 3 15.03 3.03 -25.53
C GLN A 3 14.62 2.70 -24.09
N LEU A 4 15.49 2.90 -23.11
CA LEU A 4 15.15 2.68 -21.70
C LEU A 4 14.19 3.76 -21.23
N TYR A 5 14.43 5.02 -21.60
CA TYR A 5 13.58 6.15 -21.27
C TYR A 5 12.18 6.00 -21.87
N ASP A 6 12.09 5.68 -23.17
CA ASP A 6 10.82 5.48 -23.88
C ASP A 6 10.02 4.30 -23.27
N ARG A 7 10.72 3.26 -22.77
CA ARG A 7 10.09 2.12 -22.10
C ARG A 7 9.60 2.48 -20.70
N THR A 8 10.37 3.24 -19.93
CA THR A 8 9.92 3.73 -18.61
C THR A 8 8.76 4.70 -18.72
N GLU A 9 8.74 5.57 -19.72
CA GLU A 9 7.64 6.50 -20.00
C GLU A 9 6.35 5.75 -20.36
N LYS A 10 6.44 4.77 -21.28
CA LYS A 10 5.30 3.92 -21.65
C LYS A 10 4.77 3.08 -20.48
N LEU A 11 5.62 2.68 -19.55
CA LEU A 11 5.20 2.00 -18.32
C LEU A 11 4.55 2.99 -17.35
N ALA A 12 5.17 4.14 -17.12
CA ALA A 12 4.64 5.20 -16.26
C ALA A 12 3.24 5.65 -16.73
N GLU A 13 3.03 5.85 -18.03
CA GLU A 13 1.71 6.17 -18.61
C GLU A 13 0.67 5.07 -18.34
N LYS A 14 1.05 3.79 -18.42
CA LYS A 14 0.13 2.68 -18.12
C LYS A 14 -0.28 2.64 -16.64
N TYR A 15 0.65 2.91 -15.74
CA TYR A 15 0.37 2.96 -14.30
C TYR A 15 -0.34 4.26 -13.89
N SER A 16 -0.07 5.37 -14.57
CA SER A 16 -0.71 6.68 -14.36
C SER A 16 -2.16 6.69 -14.85
N LYS A 17 -2.46 6.13 -16.03
CA LYS A 17 -3.84 6.00 -16.53
C LYS A 17 -4.66 4.98 -15.76
N ARG A 18 -4.01 3.99 -15.17
CA ARG A 18 -4.60 3.17 -14.11
C ARG A 18 -4.51 3.91 -12.78
N GLU A 19 -4.92 5.18 -12.80
CA GLU A 19 -5.05 6.00 -11.61
C GLU A 19 -5.80 5.14 -10.60
N ARG A 20 -5.06 4.80 -9.54
CA ARG A 20 -5.48 3.85 -8.52
C ARG A 20 -6.70 4.51 -7.91
N SER A 21 -7.88 4.14 -8.39
CA SER A 21 -9.12 4.67 -7.85
C SER A 21 -9.12 4.30 -6.38
N VAL A 22 -8.84 5.28 -5.54
CA VAL A 22 -8.88 5.09 -4.10
C VAL A 22 -10.34 4.87 -3.79
N LYS A 23 -10.65 3.69 -3.27
CA LYS A 23 -12.01 3.34 -2.91
C LYS A 23 -12.27 3.75 -1.48
N ASP A 24 -13.46 4.27 -1.23
CA ASP A 24 -13.97 4.49 0.13
C ASP A 24 -14.24 3.14 0.84
N LYS A 25 -14.77 3.17 2.08
CA LYS A 25 -14.91 1.96 2.93
C LYS A 25 -16.04 1.08 2.35
N GLU A 26 -16.89 1.71 1.56
CA GLU A 26 -18.06 1.22 0.87
C GLU A 26 -17.74 0.77 -0.58
N GLY A 27 -16.48 0.90 -1.02
CA GLY A 27 -16.01 0.45 -2.32
C GLY A 27 -16.29 1.40 -3.50
N ARG A 28 -16.83 2.59 -3.24
CA ARG A 28 -17.09 3.63 -4.24
C ARG A 28 -15.79 4.34 -4.60
N GLN A 29 -15.68 4.71 -5.86
CA GLN A 29 -14.54 5.46 -6.36
C GLN A 29 -14.59 6.89 -5.81
N ILE A 30 -13.54 7.28 -5.08
CA ILE A 30 -13.40 8.65 -4.60
C ILE A 30 -13.01 9.52 -5.80
N THR A 31 -13.90 10.42 -6.20
CA THR A 31 -13.69 11.37 -7.30
C THR A 31 -13.12 12.71 -6.83
N GLU A 32 -13.25 13.01 -5.53
CA GLU A 32 -12.76 14.24 -4.94
C GLU A 32 -11.37 14.02 -4.32
N ILE A 33 -10.38 14.73 -4.86
CA ILE A 33 -8.99 14.69 -4.38
C ILE A 33 -8.93 14.92 -2.86
N GLN A 34 -9.79 15.79 -2.33
CA GLN A 34 -9.83 16.11 -0.90
C GLN A 34 -10.29 14.92 -0.04
N GLU A 35 -11.31 14.18 -0.46
CA GLU A 35 -11.75 12.96 0.23
C GLU A 35 -10.67 11.88 0.19
N GLN A 36 -9.92 11.78 -0.92
CA GLN A 36 -8.80 10.87 -1.03
C GLN A 36 -7.67 11.25 -0.05
N TRP A 37 -7.37 12.54 0.10
CA TRP A 37 -6.40 12.99 1.11
C TRP A 37 -6.86 12.71 2.54
N ASN A 38 -8.13 12.98 2.86
CA ASN A 38 -8.69 12.65 4.18
C ASN A 38 -8.58 11.15 4.48
N ARG A 39 -8.83 10.31 3.46
CA ARG A 39 -8.66 8.85 3.55
C ARG A 39 -7.22 8.44 3.83
N TRP A 40 -6.25 9.07 3.16
CA TRP A 40 -4.83 8.82 3.41
C TRP A 40 -4.44 9.25 4.83
N VAL A 41 -4.91 10.41 5.29
CA VAL A 41 -4.66 10.90 6.65
C VAL A 41 -5.21 9.92 7.69
N GLU A 42 -6.48 9.50 7.59
CA GLU A 42 -7.07 8.49 8.49
C GLU A 42 -6.25 7.20 8.53
N TYR A 43 -5.87 6.67 7.37
CA TYR A 43 -5.09 5.43 7.28
C TYR A 43 -3.72 5.56 7.95
N PHE A 44 -3.02 6.68 7.73
CA PHE A 44 -1.73 6.92 8.36
C PHE A 44 -1.85 7.18 9.85
N GLU A 45 -2.90 7.89 10.30
CA GLU A 45 -3.18 8.07 11.72
C GLU A 45 -3.45 6.74 12.40
N GLU A 46 -4.27 5.86 11.82
CA GLU A 46 -4.51 4.52 12.35
C GLU A 46 -3.20 3.72 12.40
N LEU A 47 -2.41 3.73 11.32
CA LEU A 47 -1.15 2.99 11.25
C LEU A 47 -0.12 3.46 12.27
N LEU A 48 0.01 4.77 12.47
CA LEU A 48 1.00 5.36 13.37
C LEU A 48 0.58 5.31 14.84
N ASN A 49 -0.72 5.37 15.11
CA ASN A 49 -1.26 5.28 16.48
C ASN A 49 -1.63 3.84 16.88
N ARG A 50 -1.57 2.88 15.95
CA ARG A 50 -1.85 1.47 16.24
C ARG A 50 -0.82 0.96 17.25
N PRO A 51 -1.26 0.54 18.45
CA PRO A 51 -0.35 -0.05 19.42
C PRO A 51 0.29 -1.31 18.83
N ALA A 52 1.52 -1.61 19.25
CA ALA A 52 2.17 -2.84 18.86
C ALA A 52 1.22 -4.02 19.15
N PRO A 53 1.02 -4.95 18.20
CA PRO A 53 0.18 -6.10 18.44
C PRO A 53 0.72 -6.83 19.68
N MET A 54 -0.07 -6.92 20.74
CA MET A 54 0.32 -7.56 22.01
C MET A 54 0.67 -9.04 21.82
N ASN A 55 0.10 -9.65 20.79
CA ASN A 55 0.42 -11.02 20.41
C ASN A 55 1.60 -10.96 19.44
N LEU A 56 2.81 -11.09 19.99
CA LEU A 56 3.93 -11.60 19.19
C LEU A 56 3.46 -12.89 18.53
N PRO A 57 3.62 -13.06 17.20
CA PRO A 57 3.45 -14.36 16.60
C PRO A 57 4.37 -15.29 17.37
N ASP A 58 3.81 -16.36 17.95
CA ASP A 58 4.59 -17.41 18.58
C ASP A 58 5.31 -18.13 17.44
N ILE A 59 6.45 -17.55 17.03
CA ILE A 59 7.32 -18.15 16.03
C ILE A 59 7.97 -19.30 16.79
N GLU A 60 7.34 -20.48 16.74
CA GLU A 60 7.97 -21.73 17.17
C GLU A 60 9.35 -21.76 16.51
N ALA A 61 10.39 -21.64 17.33
CA ALA A 61 11.75 -21.83 16.88
C ALA A 61 11.80 -23.26 16.33
N ALA A 62 12.04 -23.40 15.02
CA ALA A 62 12.21 -24.70 14.41
C ALA A 62 13.26 -25.47 15.23
N HIS A 63 12.82 -26.52 15.93
CA HIS A 63 13.69 -27.38 16.71
C HIS A 63 14.74 -27.93 15.75
N THR A 64 15.95 -27.38 15.84
CA THR A 64 17.09 -27.91 15.11
C THR A 64 17.51 -29.15 15.89
N ASP A 65 16.87 -30.27 15.57
CA ASP A 65 17.30 -31.58 16.03
C ASP A 65 18.59 -31.91 15.26
N HIS A 66 19.72 -31.59 15.88
CA HIS A 66 21.04 -32.00 15.42
C HIS A 66 21.36 -33.35 16.07
N CYS A 67 21.36 -34.40 15.25
CA CYS A 67 22.14 -35.62 15.45
C CYS A 67 22.87 -35.94 14.14
#